data_AF-E1TBU0-F1
#
_entry.id   AF-E1TBU0-F1
#
_cell.length_a   1.000
_cell.length_b   1.000
_cell.length_c   1.000
_cell.angle_alpha   90.00
_cell.angle_beta   90.00
_cell.angle_gamma   90.00
#
_symmetry.space_group_name_H-M   'P 1'
#
loop_
_entity.id
_entity.type
_entity.pdbx_description
1 polymer ?
#
loop_
_entity_poly.entity_id
_entity_poly.type
_entity_poly.pdbx_seq_one_letter_code
_entity_poly.pdbx_strand_id
1 'polypeptide(L)'
;MPVSPLEIENTFQRDVDQVAEKAIAAYDLTFTQTSQADLNEPLLRWIDFASRYIPQARRQILASNKFPLKLPPDAETGLHRVEQLLIWGGDVNPYQSKTLTRFNDTSGSKRQKRTDGLWADWGIHHLHLPLNPVAPGQPYSDRSGWLLFLMVYGNAALFIDVREHNEKNLFSLRDLTEIYLRNWPEDAERYRLHGVLGLNQPMTASDAEHKQLRDSGVNQILEVDGKVYCGPGMGITTAVTSTRVSIQRNSIRSNTRAIAGEVARADGQFQQKMQSLGVASPEFDLMLLENGNLAIYERKTTMCWPVPRQNPERIDDLFCTWHNQLLPEWAGLKVARFWAANP
;
A
#
# COMPACT_ATOMS: atom_id res chain seq x y z
N MET A 1 33.54 -20.54 -10.61
CA MET A 1 32.33 -21.06 -11.29
C MET A 1 31.26 -19.99 -11.16
N PRO A 2 30.37 -19.78 -12.14
CA PRO A 2 29.29 -18.81 -11.97
C PRO A 2 28.47 -19.18 -10.72
N VAL A 3 28.11 -18.17 -9.93
CA VAL A 3 27.33 -18.35 -8.69
C VAL A 3 25.98 -18.95 -9.04
N SER A 4 25.48 -19.89 -8.23
CA SER A 4 24.19 -20.51 -8.50
C SER A 4 23.07 -19.45 -8.45
N PRO A 5 22.21 -19.35 -9.47
CA PRO A 5 21.06 -18.46 -9.43
C PRO A 5 20.17 -18.68 -8.21
N LEU A 6 20.08 -19.93 -7.73
CA LEU A 6 19.32 -20.28 -6.53
C LEU A 6 19.94 -19.74 -5.23
N GLU A 7 21.27 -19.68 -5.16
CA GLU A 7 21.98 -19.10 -4.00
C GLU A 7 21.75 -17.59 -3.93
N ILE A 8 21.84 -16.89 -5.06
CA ILE A 8 21.55 -15.45 -5.15
C ILE A 8 20.07 -15.19 -4.85
N GLU A 9 19.15 -16.01 -5.40
CA GLU A 9 17.72 -15.88 -5.11
C GLU A 9 17.46 -15.99 -3.60
N ASN A 10 17.96 -17.04 -2.94
CA ASN A 10 17.73 -17.24 -1.51
C ASN A 10 18.28 -16.06 -0.67
N THR A 11 19.46 -15.55 -1.03
CA THR A 11 20.02 -14.36 -0.39
C THR A 11 19.15 -13.13 -0.61
N PHE A 12 18.77 -12.83 -1.85
CA PHE A 12 17.94 -11.66 -2.13
C PHE A 12 16.55 -11.76 -1.49
N GLN A 13 15.93 -12.94 -1.42
CA GLN A 13 14.65 -13.10 -0.73
C GLN A 13 14.76 -12.77 0.76
N ARG A 14 15.83 -13.22 1.42
CA ARG A 14 16.12 -12.88 2.81
C ARG A 14 16.36 -11.38 2.97
N ASP A 15 17.13 -10.77 2.08
CA ASP A 15 17.45 -9.35 2.18
C ASP A 15 16.22 -8.46 1.90
N VAL A 16 15.27 -8.92 1.06
CA VAL A 16 13.95 -8.28 0.90
C VAL A 16 13.17 -8.26 2.22
N ASP A 17 13.15 -9.37 2.95
CA ASP A 17 12.51 -9.42 4.26
C ASP A 17 13.22 -8.51 5.26
N GLN A 18 14.55 -8.47 5.24
CA GLN A 18 15.32 -7.56 6.06
C GLN A 18 14.96 -6.09 5.76
N VAL A 19 14.88 -5.69 4.48
CA VAL A 19 14.44 -4.33 4.10
C VAL A 19 13.04 -4.02 4.64
N ALA A 20 12.11 -4.98 4.57
CA ALA A 20 10.76 -4.81 5.10
C ALA A 20 10.74 -4.68 6.63
N GLU A 21 11.55 -5.46 7.37
CA GLU A 21 11.73 -5.34 8.82
C GLU A 21 12.27 -3.96 9.22
N LYS A 22 13.26 -3.45 8.49
CA LYS A 22 13.78 -2.09 8.69
C LYS A 22 12.71 -1.04 8.49
N ALA A 23 11.88 -1.21 7.46
CA ALA A 23 10.79 -0.29 7.16
C ALA A 23 9.68 -0.35 8.23
N ILE A 24 9.34 -1.54 8.73
CA ILE A 24 8.43 -1.73 9.87
C ILE A 24 8.93 -0.97 11.10
N ALA A 25 10.20 -1.13 11.45
CA ALA A 25 10.79 -0.45 12.60
C ALA A 25 10.85 1.07 12.42
N ALA A 26 11.27 1.55 11.25
CA ALA A 26 11.36 2.98 10.95
C ALA A 26 10.03 3.73 11.01
N TYR A 27 8.91 3.02 10.78
CA TYR A 27 7.56 3.57 10.82
C TYR A 27 6.78 3.19 12.09
N ASP A 28 7.43 2.56 13.07
CA ASP A 28 6.80 2.11 14.32
C ASP A 28 5.55 1.26 14.06
N LEU A 29 5.65 0.35 13.09
CA LEU A 29 4.56 -0.54 12.70
C LEU A 29 4.47 -1.70 13.68
N THR A 30 3.27 -1.93 14.23
CA THR A 30 2.99 -3.15 14.98
C THR A 30 3.09 -4.37 14.07
N PHE A 31 3.92 -5.33 14.46
CA PHE A 31 4.13 -6.61 13.79
C PHE A 31 4.33 -7.69 14.86
N THR A 32 3.22 -8.24 15.37
CA THR A 32 3.21 -9.06 16.58
C THR A 32 3.64 -10.51 16.35
N GLN A 33 3.56 -11.00 15.12
CA GLN A 33 3.87 -12.37 14.74
C GLN A 33 3.08 -13.43 15.55
N THR A 34 1.86 -13.07 15.98
CA THR A 34 1.00 -13.92 16.83
C THR A 34 0.08 -14.86 16.03
N SER A 35 0.14 -14.79 14.70
CA SER A 35 -0.69 -15.60 13.80
C SER A 35 0.01 -16.88 13.32
N GLN A 36 -0.56 -17.56 12.33
CA GLN A 36 0.06 -18.71 11.68
C GLN A 36 1.38 -18.29 11.01
N ALA A 37 2.33 -19.23 10.89
CA ALA A 37 3.70 -18.93 10.45
C ALA A 37 3.77 -18.27 9.06
N ASP A 38 2.85 -18.62 8.17
CA ASP A 38 2.74 -18.08 6.80
C ASP A 38 2.29 -16.60 6.75
N LEU A 39 1.73 -16.08 7.83
CA LEU A 39 1.31 -14.68 7.98
C LEU A 39 2.32 -13.83 8.75
N ASN A 40 3.34 -14.45 9.35
CA ASN A 40 4.43 -13.76 10.02
C ASN A 40 5.50 -13.29 9.02
N GLU A 41 5.06 -12.67 7.92
CA GLU A 41 5.90 -12.20 6.82
C GLU A 41 6.07 -10.67 6.87
N PRO A 42 7.29 -10.15 7.10
CA PRO A 42 7.51 -8.71 7.23
C PRO A 42 7.20 -7.96 5.93
N LEU A 43 7.50 -8.57 4.77
CA LEU A 43 7.14 -8.00 3.47
C LEU A 43 5.64 -7.73 3.36
N LEU A 44 4.79 -8.67 3.80
CA LEU A 44 3.34 -8.52 3.73
C LEU A 44 2.84 -7.37 4.61
N ARG A 45 3.39 -7.24 5.84
CA ARG A 45 3.04 -6.15 6.77
C ARG A 45 3.46 -4.79 6.23
N TRP A 46 4.67 -4.72 5.67
CA TRP A 46 5.23 -3.49 5.11
C TRP A 46 4.41 -2.98 3.93
N ILE A 47 4.13 -3.84 2.93
CA ILE A 47 3.42 -3.41 1.73
C ILE A 47 1.93 -3.08 2.01
N ASP A 48 1.28 -3.70 3.01
CA ASP A 48 -0.07 -3.29 3.44
C ASP A 48 -0.07 -1.83 3.94
N PHE A 49 0.92 -1.46 4.75
CA PHE A 49 1.11 -0.08 5.17
C PHE A 49 1.46 0.83 3.99
N ALA A 50 2.48 0.46 3.20
CA ALA A 50 2.98 1.29 2.11
C ALA A 50 1.91 1.56 1.04
N SER A 51 0.98 0.63 0.82
CA SER A 51 -0.13 0.77 -0.13
C SER A 51 -1.26 1.69 0.38
N ARG A 52 -1.30 1.97 1.69
CA ARG A 52 -2.26 2.89 2.35
C ARG A 52 -1.66 4.22 2.73
N TYR A 53 -0.34 4.31 2.73
CA TYR A 53 0.35 5.57 2.92
C TYR A 53 0.05 6.48 1.73
N ILE A 54 -0.40 7.71 2.00
CA ILE A 54 -0.71 8.70 0.98
C ILE A 54 0.55 9.55 0.76
N PRO A 55 1.29 9.40 -0.36
CA PRO A 55 2.51 10.17 -0.56
C PRO A 55 2.21 11.68 -0.65
N GLN A 56 3.08 12.50 -0.09
CA GLN A 56 3.00 13.96 -0.19
C GLN A 56 3.15 14.39 -1.66
N ALA A 57 2.07 14.87 -2.25
CA ALA A 57 2.01 15.30 -3.64
C ALA A 57 0.79 16.20 -3.82
N ARG A 58 0.93 17.20 -4.69
CA ARG A 58 -0.19 18.08 -5.07
C ARG A 58 -1.25 17.26 -5.79
N ARG A 59 -2.50 17.45 -5.38
CA ARG A 59 -3.65 16.75 -5.95
C ARG A 59 -4.76 17.72 -6.27
N GLN A 60 -5.39 17.50 -7.43
CA GLN A 60 -6.68 18.10 -7.73
C GLN A 60 -7.76 17.42 -6.89
N ILE A 61 -8.64 18.21 -6.30
CA ILE A 61 -9.81 17.68 -5.59
C ILE A 61 -10.97 17.62 -6.58
N LEU A 62 -11.55 16.44 -6.70
CA LEU A 62 -12.78 16.20 -7.46
C LEU A 62 -13.83 15.70 -6.46
N ALA A 63 -14.87 16.48 -6.23
CA ALA A 63 -15.90 16.15 -5.25
C ALA A 63 -17.09 15.47 -5.92
N SER A 64 -17.70 14.52 -5.22
CA SER A 64 -18.97 13.92 -5.64
C SER A 64 -20.12 14.92 -5.58
N ASN A 65 -21.27 14.52 -6.10
CA ASN A 65 -22.55 15.20 -5.99
C ASN A 65 -23.10 15.33 -4.55
N LYS A 66 -22.39 14.82 -3.53
CA LYS A 66 -22.71 15.08 -2.12
C LYS A 66 -22.27 16.47 -1.68
N PHE A 67 -21.31 17.08 -2.37
CA PHE A 67 -20.77 18.39 -2.00
C PHE A 67 -21.46 19.55 -2.74
N PRO A 68 -21.59 20.74 -2.11
CA PRO A 68 -21.17 21.05 -0.74
C PRO A 68 -22.10 20.42 0.32
N LEU A 69 -21.52 19.99 1.44
CA LEU A 69 -22.24 19.44 2.60
C LEU A 69 -22.39 20.51 3.68
N LYS A 70 -23.49 20.49 4.42
CA LYS A 70 -23.63 21.29 5.64
C LYS A 70 -23.01 20.52 6.81
N LEU A 71 -21.85 20.96 7.28
CA LEU A 71 -21.11 20.34 8.37
C LEU A 71 -21.14 21.22 9.63
N PRO A 72 -20.93 20.64 10.82
CA PRO A 72 -20.60 21.43 11.99
C PRO A 72 -19.32 22.25 11.77
N PRO A 73 -19.17 23.46 12.36
CA PRO A 73 -18.03 24.34 12.12
C PRO A 73 -16.65 23.69 12.31
N ASP A 74 -16.54 22.81 13.31
CA ASP A 74 -15.33 22.06 13.60
C ASP A 74 -14.93 21.11 12.47
N ALA A 75 -15.91 20.40 11.90
CA ALA A 75 -15.71 19.46 10.81
C ALA A 75 -15.45 20.19 9.49
N GLU A 76 -16.11 21.34 9.26
CA GLU A 76 -15.84 22.21 8.10
C GLU A 76 -14.40 22.74 8.12
N THR A 77 -13.93 23.17 9.29
CA THR A 77 -12.54 23.59 9.49
C THR A 77 -11.56 22.43 9.26
N GLY A 78 -11.90 21.24 9.74
CA GLY A 78 -11.15 20.01 9.49
C GLY A 78 -11.07 19.65 8.00
N LEU A 79 -12.20 19.74 7.29
CA LEU A 79 -12.30 19.48 5.86
C LEU A 79 -11.42 20.45 5.07
N HIS A 80 -11.56 21.76 5.30
CA HIS A 80 -10.75 22.78 4.64
C HIS A 80 -9.25 22.57 4.87
N ARG A 81 -8.84 22.13 6.06
CA ARG A 81 -7.43 21.80 6.31
C ARG A 81 -6.95 20.64 5.44
N VAL A 82 -7.71 19.55 5.36
CA VAL A 82 -7.37 18.39 4.53
C VAL A 82 -7.34 18.79 3.05
N GLU A 83 -8.26 19.62 2.59
CA GLU A 83 -8.27 20.17 1.23
C GLU A 83 -6.97 20.93 0.93
N GLN A 84 -6.57 21.86 1.80
CA GLN A 84 -5.34 22.63 1.62
C GLN A 84 -4.10 21.72 1.59
N LEU A 85 -4.03 20.72 2.47
CA LEU A 85 -2.92 19.76 2.47
C LEU A 85 -2.85 18.99 1.15
N LEU A 86 -3.97 18.51 0.61
CA LEU A 86 -4.00 17.80 -0.66
C LEU A 86 -3.62 18.71 -1.84
N ILE A 87 -4.16 19.93 -1.90
CA ILE A 87 -3.89 20.90 -2.97
C ILE A 87 -2.41 21.29 -3.00
N TRP A 88 -1.83 21.57 -1.83
CA TRP A 88 -0.44 22.05 -1.72
C TRP A 88 0.60 20.94 -1.59
N GLY A 89 0.16 19.69 -1.47
CA GLY A 89 1.03 18.52 -1.33
C GLY A 89 1.61 18.32 0.06
N GLY A 90 0.92 18.80 1.10
CA GLY A 90 1.24 18.53 2.50
C GLY A 90 0.87 17.11 2.95
N ASP A 91 1.29 16.75 4.16
CA ASP A 91 1.07 15.42 4.72
C ASP A 91 -0.33 15.26 5.32
N VAL A 92 -1.13 14.36 4.74
CA VAL A 92 -2.46 14.00 5.23
C VAL A 92 -2.47 12.72 6.08
N ASN A 93 -1.37 11.97 6.12
CA ASN A 93 -1.29 10.71 6.88
C ASN A 93 -1.55 10.88 8.39
N PRO A 94 -1.19 12.01 9.04
CA PRO A 94 -1.58 12.25 10.42
C PRO A 94 -3.09 12.31 10.66
N TYR A 95 -3.90 12.52 9.62
CA TYR A 95 -5.37 12.50 9.70
C TYR A 95 -5.96 11.12 9.39
N GLN A 96 -5.15 10.14 9.01
CA GLN A 96 -5.61 8.74 8.96
C GLN A 96 -5.81 8.18 10.38
N SER A 97 -6.46 7.02 10.46
CA SER A 97 -6.60 6.31 11.72
C SER A 97 -5.25 5.78 12.23
N LYS A 98 -5.02 5.86 13.55
CA LYS A 98 -3.86 5.20 14.22
C LYS A 98 -3.82 3.69 14.03
N THR A 99 -4.91 3.08 13.54
CA THR A 99 -4.95 1.67 13.14
C THR A 99 -3.94 1.36 12.05
N LEU A 100 -3.61 2.34 11.19
CA LEU A 100 -2.65 2.22 10.10
C LEU A 100 -1.29 1.65 10.57
N THR A 101 -0.79 2.13 11.72
CA THR A 101 0.46 1.66 12.32
C THR A 101 0.24 0.64 13.44
N ARG A 102 -0.79 0.82 14.29
CA ARG A 102 -0.94 0.07 15.56
C ARG A 102 -1.81 -1.18 15.53
N PHE A 103 -2.76 -1.28 14.59
CA PHE A 103 -3.79 -2.33 14.67
C PHE A 103 -3.91 -3.17 13.42
N ASN A 104 -3.71 -2.59 12.24
CA ASN A 104 -3.74 -3.27 10.94
C ASN A 104 -2.46 -4.09 10.73
N ASP A 105 -2.27 -5.06 11.62
CA ASP A 105 -1.14 -5.98 11.67
C ASP A 105 -1.54 -7.28 10.98
N THR A 106 -1.00 -7.50 9.78
CA THR A 106 -1.25 -8.71 8.97
C THR A 106 -0.86 -9.99 9.69
N SER A 107 0.09 -9.91 10.64
CA SER A 107 0.59 -11.02 11.45
C SER A 107 -0.16 -11.22 12.78
N GLY A 108 -1.22 -10.44 13.00
CA GLY A 108 -2.03 -10.51 14.22
C GLY A 108 -2.97 -11.72 14.25
N SER A 109 -3.18 -12.28 15.44
CA SER A 109 -4.18 -13.35 15.67
C SER A 109 -5.62 -12.90 15.45
N LYS A 110 -5.93 -11.61 15.63
CA LYS A 110 -7.26 -11.03 15.39
C LYS A 110 -7.47 -10.74 13.89
N ARG A 111 -8.05 -11.72 13.18
CA ARG A 111 -8.27 -11.69 11.72
C ARG A 111 -8.89 -10.37 11.22
N GLN A 112 -9.93 -9.86 11.88
CA GLN A 112 -10.66 -8.65 11.48
C GLN A 112 -9.84 -7.35 11.65
N LYS A 113 -8.65 -7.45 12.24
CA LYS A 113 -7.71 -6.33 12.42
C LYS A 113 -6.47 -6.48 11.54
N ARG A 114 -6.44 -7.41 10.58
CA ARG A 114 -5.23 -7.60 9.76
C ARG A 114 -5.04 -6.53 8.69
N THR A 115 -6.13 -5.91 8.25
CA THR A 115 -6.11 -4.80 7.30
C THR A 115 -7.35 -3.92 7.47
N ASP A 116 -7.38 -2.79 6.76
CA ASP A 116 -8.59 -1.98 6.64
C ASP A 116 -9.50 -2.59 5.57
N GLY A 117 -10.69 -3.04 5.98
CA GLY A 117 -11.59 -3.76 5.09
C GLY A 117 -12.18 -2.90 3.96
N LEU A 118 -12.48 -1.63 4.22
CA LEU A 118 -13.08 -0.75 3.21
C LEU A 118 -12.05 -0.40 2.13
N TRP A 119 -10.82 -0.10 2.54
CA TRP A 119 -9.70 0.12 1.63
C TRP A 119 -9.29 -1.16 0.89
N ALA A 120 -9.23 -2.30 1.58
CA ALA A 120 -8.82 -3.57 0.97
C ALA A 120 -9.84 -4.03 -0.09
N ASP A 121 -11.10 -3.70 0.09
CA ASP A 121 -12.18 -4.05 -0.83
C ASP A 121 -12.31 -3.04 -1.97
N TRP A 122 -12.46 -1.75 -1.63
CA TRP A 122 -12.82 -0.70 -2.58
C TRP A 122 -11.74 0.37 -2.81
N GLY A 123 -10.62 0.34 -2.09
CA GLY A 123 -9.56 1.36 -2.18
C GLY A 123 -9.91 2.69 -1.51
N ILE A 124 -11.06 2.77 -0.83
CA ILE A 124 -11.54 3.98 -0.18
C ILE A 124 -10.76 4.21 1.12
N HIS A 125 -10.10 5.35 1.19
CA HIS A 125 -9.44 5.85 2.40
C HIS A 125 -10.43 6.63 3.26
N HIS A 126 -10.08 6.84 4.52
CA HIS A 126 -10.84 7.73 5.40
C HIS A 126 -9.89 8.61 6.23
N LEU A 127 -10.22 9.90 6.33
CA LEU A 127 -9.45 10.91 7.06
C LEU A 127 -10.33 11.58 8.12
N HIS A 128 -9.83 11.66 9.35
CA HIS A 128 -10.45 12.41 10.43
C HIS A 128 -10.42 13.92 10.13
N LEU A 129 -11.51 14.61 10.48
CA LEU A 129 -11.67 16.05 10.29
C LEU A 129 -11.69 16.78 11.64
N PRO A 130 -10.56 16.87 12.35
CA PRO A 130 -10.50 17.52 13.67
C PRO A 130 -10.56 19.05 13.52
N LEU A 131 -11.08 19.72 14.56
CA LEU A 131 -11.01 21.18 14.65
C LEU A 131 -9.56 21.66 14.61
N ASN A 132 -8.68 21.03 15.40
CA ASN A 132 -7.28 21.43 15.55
C ASN A 132 -6.34 20.66 14.60
N PRO A 133 -5.27 21.30 14.11
CA PRO A 133 -4.22 20.58 13.38
C PRO A 133 -3.49 19.59 14.31
N VAL A 134 -2.78 18.64 13.71
CA VAL A 134 -1.93 17.72 14.47
C VAL A 134 -0.82 18.49 15.19
N ALA A 135 -0.69 18.26 16.49
CA ALA A 135 0.33 18.92 17.30
C ALA A 135 1.75 18.50 16.83
N PRO A 136 2.74 19.39 16.90
CA PRO A 136 4.12 19.06 16.53
C PRO A 136 4.62 17.81 17.27
N GLY A 137 5.23 16.89 16.52
CA GLY A 137 5.76 15.64 17.06
C GLY A 137 4.72 14.53 17.33
N GLN A 138 3.42 14.80 17.14
CA GLN A 138 2.40 13.76 17.23
C GLN A 138 2.22 13.04 15.88
N PRO A 139 2.13 11.69 15.87
CA PRO A 139 1.97 10.93 14.64
C PRO A 139 0.55 11.01 14.06
N TYR A 140 -0.45 11.36 14.88
CA TYR A 140 -1.86 11.38 14.50
C TYR A 140 -2.60 12.55 15.13
N SER A 141 -3.66 13.00 14.46
CA SER A 141 -4.58 13.99 14.98
C SER A 141 -5.37 13.49 16.19
N ASP A 142 -6.00 14.42 16.89
CA ASP A 142 -7.05 14.10 17.83
C ASP A 142 -8.22 13.40 17.12
N ARG A 143 -9.00 12.65 17.91
CA ARG A 143 -10.21 12.00 17.40
C ARG A 143 -11.20 13.06 16.93
N SER A 144 -11.65 12.95 15.69
CA SER A 144 -12.79 13.68 15.18
C SER A 144 -14.04 12.80 15.14
N GLY A 145 -15.19 13.42 15.41
CA GLY A 145 -16.50 12.81 15.18
C GLY A 145 -16.88 12.72 13.70
N TRP A 146 -16.05 13.22 12.78
CA TRP A 146 -16.32 13.26 11.35
C TRP A 146 -15.16 12.68 10.53
N LEU A 147 -15.52 11.96 9.47
CA LEU A 147 -14.61 11.33 8.52
C LEU A 147 -14.91 11.78 7.11
N LEU A 148 -13.88 12.19 6.37
CA LEU A 148 -13.91 12.28 4.92
C LEU A 148 -13.57 10.91 4.33
N PHE A 149 -14.43 10.40 3.45
CA PHE A 149 -14.17 9.22 2.62
C PHE A 149 -13.71 9.63 1.24
N LEU A 150 -12.61 9.05 0.77
CA LEU A 150 -11.99 9.47 -0.50
C LEU A 150 -11.21 8.35 -1.19
N MET A 151 -11.15 8.41 -2.52
CA MET A 151 -10.15 7.68 -3.32
C MET A 151 -8.95 8.58 -3.57
N VAL A 152 -7.74 8.03 -3.51
CA VAL A 152 -6.51 8.81 -3.70
C VAL A 152 -5.71 8.26 -4.86
N TYR A 153 -5.38 9.13 -5.81
CA TYR A 153 -4.53 8.87 -6.96
C TYR A 153 -3.25 9.72 -6.89
N GLY A 154 -2.34 9.54 -7.87
CA GLY A 154 -1.09 10.29 -7.92
C GLY A 154 -1.29 11.81 -8.03
N ASN A 155 -2.27 12.24 -8.84
CA ASN A 155 -2.53 13.65 -9.16
C ASN A 155 -3.93 14.14 -8.73
N ALA A 156 -4.78 13.26 -8.17
CA ALA A 156 -6.15 13.60 -7.81
C ALA A 156 -6.60 12.92 -6.51
N ALA A 157 -7.55 13.54 -5.82
CA ALA A 157 -8.29 12.97 -4.70
C ALA A 157 -9.79 13.09 -4.99
N LEU A 158 -10.49 11.96 -5.02
CA LEU A 158 -11.92 11.91 -5.27
C LEU A 158 -12.66 11.91 -3.93
N PHE A 159 -13.30 13.03 -3.58
CA PHE A 159 -14.03 13.16 -2.32
C PHE A 159 -15.41 12.53 -2.47
N ILE A 160 -15.61 11.38 -1.83
CA ILE A 160 -16.85 10.61 -1.93
C ILE A 160 -17.91 11.25 -1.05
N ASP A 161 -17.66 11.36 0.25
CA ASP A 161 -18.62 11.88 1.22
C ASP A 161 -17.95 12.24 2.55
N VAL A 162 -18.65 12.98 3.40
CA VAL A 162 -18.27 13.23 4.81
C VAL A 162 -19.35 12.67 5.72
N ARG A 163 -18.96 11.78 6.66
CA ARG A 163 -19.89 11.06 7.54
C ARG A 163 -19.51 11.14 9.01
N GLU A 164 -20.50 10.97 9.88
CA GLU A 164 -20.28 10.87 11.31
C GLU A 164 -19.59 9.55 11.67
N HIS A 165 -18.53 9.61 12.46
CA HIS A 165 -17.70 8.46 12.83
C HIS A 165 -18.47 7.39 13.63
N ASN A 166 -19.58 7.75 14.29
CA ASN A 166 -20.42 6.83 15.06
C ASN A 166 -21.56 6.21 14.23
N GLU A 167 -21.66 6.53 12.93
CA GLU A 167 -22.69 5.97 12.06
C GLU A 167 -22.59 4.44 12.03
N LYS A 168 -23.75 3.77 12.15
CA LYS A 168 -23.80 2.31 12.23
C LYS A 168 -23.31 1.72 10.92
N ASN A 169 -22.40 0.75 11.00
CA ASN A 169 -21.83 0.05 9.84
C ASN A 169 -21.11 0.97 8.84
N LEU A 170 -20.63 2.13 9.28
CA LEU A 170 -20.00 3.16 8.44
C LEU A 170 -19.01 2.62 7.40
N PHE A 171 -18.10 1.74 7.80
CA PHE A 171 -17.04 1.19 6.93
C PHE A 171 -17.51 0.08 5.98
N SER A 172 -18.78 -0.30 6.04
CA SER A 172 -19.43 -1.28 5.15
C SER A 172 -20.63 -0.69 4.42
N LEU A 173 -20.88 0.62 4.56
CA LEU A 173 -21.96 1.32 3.88
C LEU A 173 -21.79 1.18 2.37
N ARG A 174 -22.77 0.52 1.76
CA ARG A 174 -22.85 0.38 0.31
C ARG A 174 -22.89 1.75 -0.40
N ASP A 175 -23.58 2.72 0.20
CA ASP A 175 -23.75 4.08 -0.37
C ASP A 175 -22.41 4.73 -0.75
N LEU A 176 -21.34 4.56 0.06
CA LEU A 176 -20.01 5.09 -0.26
C LEU A 176 -19.49 4.59 -1.62
N THR A 177 -19.69 3.30 -1.89
CA THR A 177 -19.25 2.67 -3.15
C THR A 177 -20.14 3.08 -4.32
N GLU A 178 -21.46 3.21 -4.11
CA GLU A 178 -22.37 3.66 -5.17
C GLU A 178 -22.14 5.12 -5.55
N ILE A 179 -21.85 5.99 -4.58
CA ILE A 179 -21.49 7.39 -4.83
C ILE A 179 -20.26 7.44 -5.73
N TYR A 180 -19.22 6.66 -5.43
CA TYR A 180 -18.04 6.59 -6.27
C TYR A 180 -18.38 6.13 -7.70
N LEU A 181 -19.10 5.02 -7.84
CA LEU A 181 -19.44 4.45 -9.15
C LEU A 181 -20.28 5.40 -10.02
N ARG A 182 -21.20 6.15 -9.43
CA ARG A 182 -22.08 7.09 -10.15
C ARG A 182 -21.40 8.42 -10.50
N ASN A 183 -20.47 8.88 -9.67
CA ASN A 183 -19.82 10.19 -9.87
C ASN A 183 -18.60 10.12 -10.79
N TRP A 184 -17.92 8.97 -10.85
CA TRP A 184 -16.77 8.77 -11.73
C TRP A 184 -16.91 7.50 -12.56
N PRO A 185 -17.93 7.39 -13.42
CA PRO A 185 -18.19 6.18 -14.19
C PRO A 185 -17.05 5.83 -15.13
N GLU A 186 -16.30 6.80 -15.66
CA GLU A 186 -15.13 6.56 -16.51
C GLU A 186 -13.98 5.94 -15.72
N ASP A 187 -13.74 6.41 -14.49
CA ASP A 187 -12.74 5.83 -13.58
C ASP A 187 -13.17 4.42 -13.15
N ALA A 188 -14.47 4.23 -12.90
CA ALA A 188 -15.07 2.98 -12.46
C ALA A 188 -15.15 1.90 -13.55
N GLU A 189 -15.18 2.26 -14.84
CA GLU A 189 -15.39 1.30 -15.93
C GLU A 189 -14.29 0.24 -15.99
N ARG A 190 -13.04 0.55 -15.59
CA ARG A 190 -11.94 -0.44 -15.52
C ARG A 190 -12.17 -1.56 -14.49
N TYR A 191 -13.13 -1.37 -13.60
CA TYR A 191 -13.51 -2.30 -12.55
C TYR A 191 -14.82 -3.03 -12.86
N ARG A 192 -15.44 -2.73 -14.01
CA ARG A 192 -16.67 -3.38 -14.47
C ARG A 192 -16.37 -4.77 -14.99
N LEU A 193 -17.25 -5.72 -14.64
CA LEU A 193 -17.25 -7.06 -15.23
C LEU A 193 -18.00 -7.03 -16.56
N HIS A 194 -17.25 -7.00 -17.66
CA HIS A 194 -17.82 -7.10 -19.01
C HIS A 194 -18.37 -8.51 -19.28
N GLY A 195 -19.49 -8.57 -20.01
CA GLY A 195 -20.17 -9.83 -20.32
C GLY A 195 -21.10 -10.35 -19.21
N VAL A 196 -21.18 -9.64 -18.07
CA VAL A 196 -22.13 -9.94 -17.00
C VAL A 196 -23.42 -9.14 -17.19
N LEU A 197 -24.55 -9.84 -17.30
CA LEU A 197 -25.88 -9.23 -17.53
C LEU A 197 -26.53 -8.68 -16.27
N GLY A 198 -26.09 -9.14 -15.10
CA GLY A 198 -26.66 -8.83 -13.80
C GLY A 198 -26.44 -10.00 -12.83
N LEU A 199 -26.73 -9.78 -11.55
CA LEU A 199 -26.62 -10.78 -10.52
C LEU A 199 -27.91 -11.59 -10.40
N ASN A 200 -27.79 -12.92 -10.33
CA ASN A 200 -28.96 -13.80 -10.11
C ASN A 200 -29.58 -13.60 -8.72
N GLN A 201 -28.79 -13.15 -7.76
CA GLN A 201 -29.24 -12.74 -6.44
C GLN A 201 -28.69 -11.34 -6.18
N PRO A 202 -29.51 -10.40 -5.68
CA PRO A 202 -28.99 -9.11 -5.26
C PRO A 202 -27.97 -9.32 -4.14
N MET A 203 -27.06 -8.36 -3.97
CA MET A 203 -26.14 -8.33 -2.82
C MET A 203 -26.89 -8.47 -1.48
N THR A 204 -26.16 -8.80 -0.41
CA THR A 204 -26.67 -8.81 0.97
C THR A 204 -27.62 -7.66 1.24
N ALA A 205 -28.72 -7.95 1.93
CA ALA A 205 -29.82 -7.01 2.17
C ALA A 205 -29.41 -5.85 3.09
N SER A 206 -28.32 -5.97 3.87
CA SER A 206 -27.86 -4.93 4.79
C SER A 206 -26.34 -4.72 4.85
N ASP A 207 -25.91 -3.52 5.24
CA ASP A 207 -24.49 -3.20 5.48
C ASP A 207 -23.88 -4.05 6.61
N ALA A 208 -24.70 -4.54 7.56
CA ALA A 208 -24.26 -5.42 8.64
C ALA A 208 -23.84 -6.80 8.11
N GLU A 209 -24.63 -7.37 7.20
CA GLU A 209 -24.30 -8.63 6.54
C GLU A 209 -23.07 -8.47 5.63
N HIS A 210 -22.98 -7.35 4.91
CA HIS A 210 -21.79 -7.02 4.14
C HIS A 210 -20.53 -7.00 5.01
N LYS A 211 -20.61 -6.36 6.18
CA LYS A 211 -19.52 -6.38 7.17
C LYS A 211 -19.16 -7.80 7.59
N GLN A 212 -20.14 -8.64 7.90
CA GLN A 212 -19.91 -10.02 8.35
C GLN A 212 -19.22 -10.87 7.28
N LEU A 213 -19.63 -10.75 6.01
CA LEU A 213 -18.98 -11.43 4.90
C LEU A 213 -17.52 -10.99 4.76
N ARG A 214 -17.29 -9.68 4.80
CA ARG A 214 -15.94 -9.11 4.73
C ARG A 214 -15.04 -9.55 5.89
N ASP A 215 -15.55 -9.52 7.13
CA ASP A 215 -14.87 -10.00 8.34
C ASP A 215 -14.53 -11.50 8.28
N SER A 216 -15.19 -12.25 7.38
CA SER A 216 -14.99 -13.67 7.15
C SER A 216 -14.10 -13.97 5.93
N GLY A 217 -13.63 -12.94 5.21
CA GLY A 217 -12.82 -13.09 3.99
C GLY A 217 -13.65 -13.49 2.77
N VAL A 218 -14.93 -13.11 2.72
CA VAL A 218 -15.83 -13.34 1.59
C VAL A 218 -16.04 -12.02 0.85
N ASN A 219 -15.76 -12.03 -0.45
CA ASN A 219 -15.94 -10.87 -1.31
C ASN A 219 -17.32 -10.88 -1.96
N GLN A 220 -17.91 -9.69 -2.11
CA GLN A 220 -19.12 -9.49 -2.88
C GLN A 220 -18.83 -8.61 -4.08
N ILE A 221 -19.45 -8.96 -5.21
CA ILE A 221 -19.51 -8.09 -6.39
C ILE A 221 -20.72 -7.18 -6.27
N LEU A 222 -20.59 -5.95 -6.74
CA LEU A 222 -21.60 -4.91 -6.58
C LEU A 222 -22.27 -4.61 -7.92
N GLU A 223 -23.60 -4.69 -7.94
CA GLU A 223 -24.41 -4.23 -9.07
C GLU A 223 -25.00 -2.85 -8.78
N VAL A 224 -24.68 -1.88 -9.64
CA VAL A 224 -25.18 -0.50 -9.59
C VAL A 224 -25.62 -0.11 -11.00
N ASP A 225 -26.86 0.37 -11.11
CA ASP A 225 -27.47 0.89 -12.33
C ASP A 225 -27.30 -0.08 -13.53
N GLY A 226 -27.50 -1.38 -13.28
CA GLY A 226 -27.42 -2.46 -14.28
C GLY A 226 -26.00 -2.87 -14.70
N LYS A 227 -24.97 -2.38 -13.99
CA LYS A 227 -23.56 -2.75 -14.23
C LYS A 227 -22.99 -3.44 -12.99
N VAL A 228 -22.23 -4.52 -13.22
CA VAL A 228 -21.58 -5.30 -12.15
C VAL A 228 -20.10 -4.94 -12.04
N TYR A 229 -19.63 -4.74 -10.82
CA TYR A 229 -18.28 -4.26 -10.50
C TYR A 229 -17.57 -5.16 -9.48
N CYS A 230 -16.25 -5.27 -9.63
CA CYS A 230 -15.33 -5.72 -8.59
C CYS A 230 -14.57 -4.51 -8.03
N GLY A 231 -14.50 -4.34 -6.71
CA GLY A 231 -13.89 -3.15 -6.11
C GLY A 231 -12.41 -2.93 -6.50
N PRO A 232 -11.94 -1.67 -6.53
CA PRO A 232 -10.53 -1.32 -6.82
C PRO A 232 -9.47 -1.98 -5.93
N GLY A 233 -9.87 -2.45 -4.75
CA GLY A 233 -8.99 -3.16 -3.81
C GLY A 233 -8.83 -4.66 -4.11
N MET A 234 -9.62 -5.20 -5.04
CA MET A 234 -9.69 -6.63 -5.39
C MET A 234 -10.18 -7.53 -4.25
N GLY A 235 -10.78 -6.93 -3.21
CA GLY A 235 -11.31 -7.65 -2.08
C GLY A 235 -10.26 -8.12 -1.07
N ILE A 236 -10.70 -9.10 -0.29
CA ILE A 236 -10.02 -9.64 0.87
C ILE A 236 -9.83 -11.15 0.69
N THR A 237 -8.71 -11.67 1.18
CA THR A 237 -8.40 -13.11 1.15
C THR A 237 -9.16 -13.87 2.24
N THR A 238 -9.16 -15.21 2.19
CA THR A 238 -9.67 -16.04 3.28
C THR A 238 -8.88 -15.85 4.58
N ALA A 239 -7.64 -15.34 4.54
CA ALA A 239 -6.87 -14.95 5.71
C ALA A 239 -7.29 -13.57 6.29
N VAL A 240 -8.26 -12.89 5.68
CA VAL A 240 -8.70 -11.53 6.05
C VAL A 240 -7.58 -10.49 5.87
N THR A 241 -6.73 -10.70 4.86
CA THR A 241 -5.73 -9.73 4.40
C THR A 241 -6.15 -9.15 3.04
N SER A 242 -5.58 -8.02 2.62
CA SER A 242 -5.91 -7.46 1.30
C SER A 242 -5.42 -8.37 0.16
N THR A 243 -6.30 -8.65 -0.81
CA THR A 243 -5.96 -9.43 -2.01
C THR A 243 -4.90 -8.71 -2.83
N ARG A 244 -5.07 -7.40 -3.08
CA ARG A 244 -4.09 -6.59 -3.82
C ARG A 244 -2.70 -6.60 -3.17
N VAL A 245 -2.63 -6.52 -1.85
CA VAL A 245 -1.37 -6.63 -1.09
C VAL A 245 -0.72 -7.99 -1.32
N SER A 246 -1.50 -9.08 -1.30
CA SER A 246 -0.99 -10.43 -1.55
C SER A 246 -0.45 -10.59 -2.98
N ILE A 247 -1.12 -9.99 -3.98
CA ILE A 247 -0.65 -9.96 -5.36
C ILE A 247 0.66 -9.17 -5.48
N GLN A 248 0.73 -8.00 -4.85
CA GLN A 248 1.95 -7.18 -4.84
C GLN A 248 3.12 -7.91 -4.16
N ARG A 249 2.86 -8.61 -3.04
CA ARG A 249 3.85 -9.47 -2.38
C ARG A 249 4.42 -10.49 -3.36
N ASN A 250 3.54 -11.21 -4.06
CA ASN A 250 3.94 -12.24 -5.02
C ASN A 250 4.72 -11.64 -6.20
N SER A 251 4.32 -10.46 -6.68
CA SER A 251 5.04 -9.71 -7.70
C SER A 251 6.46 -9.38 -7.25
N ILE A 252 6.64 -8.83 -6.04
CA ILE A 252 7.97 -8.54 -5.49
C ILE A 252 8.82 -9.81 -5.40
N ARG A 253 8.27 -10.90 -4.84
CA ARG A 253 8.99 -12.19 -4.72
C ARG A 253 9.41 -12.75 -6.08
N SER A 254 8.51 -12.70 -7.07
CA SER A 254 8.79 -13.15 -8.44
C SER A 254 9.84 -12.28 -9.11
N ASN A 255 9.77 -10.97 -8.94
CA ASN A 255 10.74 -10.03 -9.50
C ASN A 255 12.10 -10.17 -8.82
N THR A 256 12.16 -10.45 -7.51
CA THR A 256 13.41 -10.78 -6.80
C THR A 256 14.09 -12.00 -7.42
N ARG A 257 13.33 -13.07 -7.74
CA ARG A 257 13.87 -14.24 -8.47
C ARG A 257 14.40 -13.85 -9.84
N ALA A 258 13.65 -13.06 -10.61
CA ALA A 258 14.08 -12.62 -11.93
C ALA A 258 15.38 -11.79 -11.87
N ILE A 259 15.48 -10.88 -10.90
CA ILE A 259 16.68 -10.07 -10.66
C ILE A 259 17.87 -10.95 -10.25
N ALA A 260 17.67 -11.95 -9.38
CA ALA A 260 18.71 -12.92 -9.05
C ALA A 260 19.20 -13.68 -10.30
N GLY A 261 18.27 -14.04 -11.19
CA GLY A 261 18.57 -14.58 -12.51
C GLY A 261 19.48 -13.66 -13.32
N GLU A 262 19.12 -12.38 -13.47
CA GLU A 262 19.91 -11.37 -14.18
C GLU A 262 21.30 -11.16 -13.57
N VAL A 263 21.43 -11.18 -12.23
CA VAL A 263 22.71 -11.09 -11.54
C VAL A 263 23.57 -12.34 -11.75
N ALA A 264 22.97 -13.52 -11.87
CA ALA A 264 23.67 -14.78 -12.08
C ALA A 264 24.07 -15.03 -13.55
N ARG A 265 23.52 -14.27 -14.50
CA ARG A 265 23.84 -14.41 -15.94
C ARG A 265 25.34 -14.27 -16.19
N ALA A 266 25.95 -15.31 -16.75
CA ALA A 266 27.39 -15.34 -17.00
C ALA A 266 27.88 -14.26 -17.98
N ASP A 267 27.03 -13.88 -18.93
CA ASP A 267 27.23 -12.80 -19.90
C ASP A 267 26.67 -11.44 -19.43
N GLY A 268 26.10 -11.39 -18.23
CA GLY A 268 25.53 -10.18 -17.65
C GLY A 268 26.59 -9.26 -17.04
N GLN A 269 26.24 -7.98 -16.92
CA GLN A 269 27.16 -6.93 -16.42
C GLN A 269 27.79 -7.27 -15.05
N PHE A 270 27.04 -7.91 -14.16
CA PHE A 270 27.49 -8.23 -12.80
C PHE A 270 28.59 -9.29 -12.83
N GLN A 271 28.36 -10.42 -13.51
CA GLN A 271 29.33 -11.51 -13.62
C GLN A 271 30.54 -11.11 -14.46
N GLN A 272 30.34 -10.41 -15.59
CA GLN A 272 31.45 -9.92 -16.42
C GLN A 272 32.36 -8.97 -15.61
N LYS A 273 31.78 -8.09 -14.80
CA LYS A 273 32.56 -7.20 -13.96
C LYS A 273 33.37 -7.99 -12.91
N MET A 274 32.79 -9.01 -12.29
CA MET A 274 33.50 -9.90 -11.34
C MET A 274 34.64 -10.67 -12.00
N GLN A 275 34.41 -11.20 -13.19
CA GLN A 275 35.44 -11.87 -13.98
C GLN A 275 36.60 -10.92 -14.32
N SER A 276 36.30 -9.68 -14.72
CA SER A 276 37.33 -8.67 -15.02
C SER A 276 38.21 -8.29 -13.83
N LEU A 277 37.69 -8.48 -12.61
CA LEU A 277 38.40 -8.23 -11.35
C LEU A 277 39.05 -9.50 -10.77
N GLY A 278 38.96 -10.64 -11.45
CA GLY A 278 39.51 -11.91 -10.97
C GLY A 278 38.75 -12.54 -9.80
N VAL A 279 37.49 -12.13 -9.55
CA VAL A 279 36.67 -12.66 -8.45
C VAL A 279 35.99 -13.96 -8.89
N ALA A 280 36.52 -15.09 -8.42
CA ALA A 280 36.08 -16.42 -8.88
C ALA A 280 34.73 -16.89 -8.32
N SER A 281 34.33 -16.37 -7.15
CA SER A 281 33.09 -16.72 -6.43
C SER A 281 32.51 -15.45 -5.78
N PRO A 282 31.88 -14.55 -6.55
CA PRO A 282 31.32 -13.33 -5.98
C PRO A 282 30.14 -13.62 -5.04
N GLU A 283 29.92 -12.75 -4.06
CA GLU A 283 28.82 -12.86 -3.10
C GLU A 283 27.95 -11.62 -3.18
N PHE A 284 26.74 -11.76 -3.71
CA PHE A 284 25.82 -10.66 -3.93
C PHE A 284 24.74 -10.60 -2.85
N ASP A 285 24.49 -9.40 -2.33
CA ASP A 285 23.37 -9.07 -1.45
C ASP A 285 22.55 -7.89 -2.01
N LEU A 286 21.38 -7.66 -1.43
CA LEU A 286 20.69 -6.38 -1.54
C LEU A 286 21.11 -5.46 -0.40
N MET A 287 21.41 -4.21 -0.73
CA MET A 287 21.82 -3.19 0.23
C MET A 287 20.90 -1.97 0.13
N LEU A 288 20.53 -1.41 1.28
CA LEU A 288 19.92 -0.08 1.35
C LEU A 288 21.03 0.97 1.51
N LEU A 289 21.14 1.87 0.54
CA LEU A 289 22.10 2.98 0.54
C LEU A 289 21.62 4.12 1.44
N GLU A 290 22.55 4.97 1.88
CA GLU A 290 22.26 6.15 2.73
C GLU A 290 21.29 7.14 2.08
N ASN A 291 21.28 7.20 0.75
CA ASN A 291 20.35 8.04 -0.01
C ASN A 291 18.92 7.46 -0.11
N GLY A 292 18.67 6.28 0.46
CA GLY A 292 17.36 5.63 0.47
C GLY A 292 17.07 4.74 -0.73
N ASN A 293 18.03 4.50 -1.62
CA ASN A 293 17.89 3.58 -2.75
C ASN A 293 18.44 2.19 -2.42
N LEU A 294 17.82 1.17 -3.01
CA LEU A 294 18.36 -0.18 -3.04
C LEU A 294 19.54 -0.26 -4.01
N ALA A 295 20.48 -1.14 -3.71
CA ALA A 295 21.61 -1.49 -4.55
C ALA A 295 21.83 -3.00 -4.53
N ILE A 296 22.36 -3.53 -5.61
CA ILE A 296 23.03 -4.82 -5.58
C ILE A 296 24.44 -4.56 -5.08
N TYR A 297 24.85 -5.29 -4.05
CA TYR A 297 26.14 -5.15 -3.39
C TYR A 297 26.94 -6.44 -3.55
N GLU A 298 28.23 -6.35 -3.89
CA GLU A 298 29.12 -7.50 -3.87
C GLU A 298 30.13 -7.38 -2.73
N ARG A 299 30.16 -8.39 -1.84
CA ARG A 299 30.87 -8.33 -0.55
C ARG A 299 32.39 -8.22 -0.68
N LYS A 300 33.00 -8.91 -1.63
CA LYS A 300 34.47 -9.06 -1.70
C LYS A 300 35.15 -7.83 -2.27
N THR A 301 34.48 -7.18 -3.22
CA THR A 301 34.97 -5.98 -3.92
C THR A 301 34.36 -4.69 -3.38
N THR A 302 33.39 -4.81 -2.47
CA THR A 302 32.60 -3.71 -1.89
C THR A 302 31.88 -2.84 -2.94
N MET A 303 31.72 -3.37 -4.15
CA MET A 303 31.10 -2.64 -5.25
C MET A 303 29.58 -2.65 -5.13
N CYS A 304 28.98 -1.50 -5.40
CA CYS A 304 27.53 -1.31 -5.40
C CYS A 304 27.05 -0.92 -6.80
N TRP A 305 25.94 -1.52 -7.22
CA TRP A 305 25.15 -1.06 -8.36
C TRP A 305 23.81 -0.54 -7.85
N PRO A 306 23.63 0.78 -7.76
CA PRO A 306 22.35 1.38 -7.40
C PRO A 306 21.25 0.90 -8.35
N VAL A 307 20.13 0.46 -7.78
CA VAL A 307 18.97 0.03 -8.55
C VAL A 307 18.20 1.29 -9.00
N PRO A 308 17.99 1.50 -10.31
CA PRO A 308 17.36 2.71 -10.80
C PRO A 308 15.89 2.80 -10.36
N ARG A 309 15.39 4.04 -10.21
CA ARG A 309 13.98 4.33 -9.92
C ARG A 309 13.12 4.47 -11.18
N GLN A 310 13.75 4.86 -12.29
CA GLN A 310 13.12 5.10 -13.57
C GLN A 310 14.05 4.66 -14.70
N ASN A 311 13.46 4.19 -15.80
CA ASN A 311 14.15 3.90 -17.05
C ASN A 311 13.41 4.62 -18.19
N PRO A 312 13.96 5.71 -18.76
CA PRO A 312 13.31 6.49 -19.81
C PRO A 312 12.98 5.68 -21.08
N GLU A 313 13.72 4.60 -21.33
CA GLU A 313 13.55 3.76 -22.52
C GLU A 313 12.52 2.63 -22.31
N ARG A 314 12.22 2.30 -21.04
CA ARG A 314 11.31 1.20 -20.69
C ARG A 314 10.55 1.51 -19.39
N ILE A 315 9.27 1.84 -19.53
CA ILE A 315 8.38 2.16 -18.41
C ILE A 315 8.24 0.97 -17.44
N ASP A 316 8.13 -0.26 -17.96
CA ASP A 316 8.01 -1.50 -17.17
C ASP A 316 9.37 -2.21 -17.01
N ASP A 317 10.40 -1.45 -16.65
CA ASP A 317 11.71 -2.01 -16.33
C ASP A 317 11.63 -2.84 -15.03
N LEU A 318 12.21 -4.05 -15.07
CA LEU A 318 12.17 -5.01 -13.96
C LEU A 318 12.77 -4.42 -12.68
N PHE A 319 13.94 -3.79 -12.79
CA PHE A 319 14.68 -3.24 -11.65
C PHE A 319 13.93 -2.04 -11.07
N CYS A 320 13.44 -1.13 -11.92
CA CYS A 320 12.66 0.02 -11.47
C CYS A 320 11.36 -0.38 -10.79
N THR A 321 10.61 -1.30 -11.41
CA THR A 321 9.32 -1.78 -10.88
C THR A 321 9.52 -2.45 -9.52
N TRP A 322 10.47 -3.38 -9.43
CA TRP A 322 10.79 -4.07 -8.20
C TRP A 322 11.22 -3.13 -7.07
N HIS A 323 12.10 -2.17 -7.37
CA HIS A 323 12.59 -1.20 -6.40
C HIS A 323 11.46 -0.32 -5.83
N ASN A 324 10.61 0.20 -6.71
CA ASN A 324 9.51 1.08 -6.31
C ASN A 324 8.38 0.32 -5.59
N GLN A 325 8.17 -0.96 -5.90
CA GLN A 325 7.22 -1.80 -5.18
C GLN A 325 7.71 -2.19 -3.79
N LEU A 326 9.00 -2.54 -3.65
CA LEU A 326 9.58 -2.96 -2.37
C LEU A 326 9.78 -1.78 -1.43
N LEU A 327 10.40 -0.70 -1.89
CA LEU A 327 10.73 0.45 -1.05
C LEU A 327 10.42 1.74 -1.81
N PRO A 328 9.19 2.25 -1.77
CA PRO A 328 8.81 3.48 -2.47
C PRO A 328 9.74 4.66 -2.14
N GLU A 329 9.90 5.59 -3.08
CA GLU A 329 10.81 6.74 -2.96
C GLU A 329 10.59 7.56 -1.69
N TRP A 330 9.32 7.80 -1.33
CA TRP A 330 8.95 8.55 -0.12
C TRP A 330 9.40 7.89 1.19
N ALA A 331 9.65 6.57 1.17
CA ALA A 331 10.06 5.81 2.35
C ALA A 331 11.58 5.71 2.49
N GLY A 332 12.30 5.63 1.37
CA GLY A 332 13.70 5.21 1.31
C GLY A 332 14.61 5.95 2.29
N LEU A 333 14.58 7.29 2.27
CA LEU A 333 15.45 8.12 3.10
C LEU A 333 15.14 7.98 4.61
N LYS A 334 13.87 7.81 4.97
CA LYS A 334 13.47 7.62 6.37
C LYS A 334 13.95 6.27 6.88
N VAL A 335 13.80 5.21 6.09
CA VAL A 335 14.27 3.86 6.45
C VAL A 335 15.79 3.82 6.57
N ALA A 336 16.52 4.42 5.61
CA ALA A 336 17.98 4.48 5.64
C ALA A 336 18.50 5.22 6.87
N ARG A 337 17.92 6.39 7.21
CA ARG A 337 18.30 7.17 8.40
C ARG A 337 18.01 6.43 9.71
N PHE A 338 16.86 5.77 9.81
CA PHE A 338 16.53 4.98 10.98
C PHE A 338 17.57 3.88 11.22
N TRP A 339 17.97 3.18 10.17
CA TRP A 339 18.96 2.11 10.28
C TRP A 339 20.37 2.62 10.59
N ALA A 340 20.79 3.73 9.98
CA ALA A 340 22.08 4.34 10.30
C ALA A 340 22.18 4.76 11.78
N ALA A 341 21.06 5.14 12.39
CA ALA A 341 20.97 5.44 13.82
C ALA A 341 20.79 4.21 14.74
N ASN A 342 20.48 3.04 14.17
CA ASN A 342 20.21 1.79 14.88
C ASN A 342 20.83 0.59 14.11
N PRO A 343 22.18 0.46 14.09
CA PRO A 343 22.90 -0.44 13.19
C PRO A 343 22.71 -1.93 13.46
#